data_AF-A0A914YVJ6-F1
#
_entry.id   AF-A0A914YVJ6-F1
#
_cell.length_a   1.000
_cell.length_b   1.000
_cell.length_c   1.000
_cell.angle_alpha   90.00
_cell.angle_beta   90.00
_cell.angle_gamma   90.00
#
_symmetry.space_group_name_H-M   'P 1'
#
loop_
_entity.id
_entity.type
_entity.pdbx_description
1 polymer ?
#
loop_
_entity_poly.entity_id
_entity_poly.type
_entity_poly.pdbx_seq_one_letter_code
_entity_poly.pdbx_strand_id
1 'polypeptide(L)'
;MFRYSGTNFDKEKMASSESLPLDFSVLNIKPSPIEELTAMGRPGSESHKEVSRLNLERRELITESYEQMKKGSVKNCLAVFVRMFAENPHYKNIWPQFRGIPDSSLISSDQLKNHAKVYFGGLNNIIESMNAGDETEFRNMIRRMARSHAKFAVRKSHINAMLPEFIAVLKVCGVPITEEIKDAWYTLFDVIGNLLSPIPVI
;
A
#
# COMPACT_ATOMS: atom_id res chain seq x y z
N MET A 1 35.65 56.69 6.89
CA MET A 1 34.28 57.06 7.33
C MET A 1 33.34 56.48 6.29
N PHE A 2 32.42 55.54 6.51
CA PHE A 2 31.71 55.04 7.70
C PHE A 2 31.53 53.51 7.62
N ARG A 3 31.28 52.89 8.77
CA ARG A 3 30.99 51.45 8.98
C ARG A 3 29.47 51.15 8.95
N TYR A 4 29.19 49.84 9.01
CA TYR A 4 27.97 49.10 9.42
C TYR A 4 26.96 48.78 8.30
N SER A 5 26.82 47.52 7.86
CA SER A 5 26.26 46.27 8.47
C SER A 5 24.78 46.08 8.16
N GLY A 6 24.45 44.86 7.73
CA GLY A 6 23.11 44.47 7.28
C GLY A 6 23.07 42.99 6.92
N THR A 7 23.23 42.16 7.96
CA THR A 7 22.63 40.83 8.16
C THR A 7 22.50 39.86 6.98
N ASN A 8 23.31 38.80 7.04
CA ASN A 8 22.94 37.44 6.63
C ASN A 8 21.59 37.06 7.26
N PHE A 9 20.51 37.18 6.51
CA PHE A 9 19.25 36.52 6.79
C PHE A 9 18.73 35.99 5.45
N ASP A 10 18.25 34.75 5.46
CA ASP A 10 17.51 34.10 4.37
C ASP A 10 18.30 33.41 3.25
N LYS A 11 19.33 32.62 3.60
CA LYS A 11 19.73 31.44 2.79
C LYS A 11 19.65 30.09 3.52
N GLU A 12 19.33 30.09 4.81
CA GLU A 12 19.19 28.86 5.62
C GLU A 12 17.74 28.44 5.91
N LYS A 13 16.72 29.15 5.37
CA LYS A 13 15.30 28.81 5.57
C LYS A 13 14.60 28.09 4.40
N MET A 14 15.34 27.62 3.40
CA MET A 14 14.79 26.79 2.30
C MET A 14 15.27 25.33 2.33
N ALA A 15 15.81 24.87 3.46
CA ALA A 15 16.29 23.49 3.62
C ALA A 15 15.84 22.88 4.95
N SER A 16 14.53 22.87 5.24
CA SER A 16 13.96 21.97 6.25
C SER A 16 12.44 21.87 6.12
N SER A 17 11.93 21.39 4.98
CA SER A 17 10.73 20.55 5.09
C SER A 17 11.24 19.17 5.48
N GLU A 18 11.46 18.95 6.78
CA GLU A 18 11.57 17.60 7.30
C GLU A 18 10.30 16.86 6.89
N SER A 19 10.39 16.10 5.79
CA SER A 19 9.39 15.09 5.48
C SER A 19 9.45 14.12 6.64
N LEU A 20 8.49 14.23 7.55
CA LEU A 20 8.34 13.28 8.65
C LEU A 20 8.46 11.87 8.04
N PRO A 21 9.40 11.04 8.52
CA PRO A 21 9.48 9.66 8.07
C PRO A 21 8.10 9.06 8.30
N LEU A 22 7.60 8.36 7.29
CA LEU A 22 6.33 7.67 7.43
C LEU A 22 6.47 6.68 8.59
N ASP A 23 5.79 6.99 9.69
CA ASP A 23 5.71 6.08 10.83
C ASP A 23 4.83 4.90 10.43
N PHE A 24 5.46 3.93 9.78
CA PHE A 24 4.86 2.68 9.33
C PHE A 24 4.98 1.58 10.38
N SER A 25 5.48 1.88 11.58
CA SER A 25 5.40 0.97 12.72
C SER A 25 3.96 0.51 12.97
N VAL A 26 2.97 1.30 12.55
CA VAL A 26 1.53 1.03 12.59
C VAL A 26 1.11 -0.25 11.87
N LEU A 27 1.85 -0.74 10.87
CA LEU A 27 1.59 -2.06 10.28
C LEU A 27 1.93 -3.22 11.24
N ASN A 28 2.80 -2.95 12.23
CA ASN A 28 3.27 -3.88 13.26
C ASN A 28 2.72 -3.57 14.66
N ILE A 29 1.86 -2.55 14.83
CA ILE A 29 1.24 -2.24 16.13
C ILE A 29 0.13 -3.26 16.40
N LYS A 30 0.24 -3.97 17.53
CA LYS A 30 -0.84 -4.81 18.04
C LYS A 30 -2.04 -3.92 18.40
N PRO A 31 -3.27 -4.30 18.00
CA PRO A 31 -4.47 -3.54 18.30
C PRO A 31 -4.62 -3.40 19.81
N SER A 32 -5.16 -2.26 20.25
CA SER A 32 -5.51 -2.12 21.66
C SER A 32 -6.62 -3.12 22.02
N PRO A 33 -6.76 -3.52 23.30
CA PRO A 33 -7.82 -4.44 23.72
C PRO A 33 -9.24 -3.99 23.32
N ILE A 34 -9.48 -2.68 23.24
CA ILE A 34 -10.76 -2.09 22.82
C ILE A 34 -10.98 -2.27 21.30
N GLU A 35 -9.93 -2.11 20.50
CA GLU A 35 -9.98 -2.39 19.06
C GLU A 35 -10.14 -3.88 18.80
N GLU A 36 -9.56 -4.74 19.65
CA GLU A 36 -9.70 -6.19 19.57
C GLU A 36 -11.14 -6.63 19.88
N LEU A 37 -11.74 -6.06 20.93
CA LEU A 37 -13.16 -6.22 21.26
C LEU A 37 -14.11 -5.74 20.15
N THR A 38 -13.74 -4.68 19.43
CA THR A 38 -14.52 -4.15 18.30
C THR A 38 -14.25 -4.93 17.00
N ALA A 39 -13.06 -5.54 16.87
CA ALA A 39 -12.61 -6.28 15.69
C ALA A 39 -12.98 -7.78 15.72
N MET A 40 -13.36 -8.31 16.90
CA MET A 40 -14.12 -9.55 17.07
C MET A 40 -15.49 -9.40 16.38
N GLY A 41 -15.44 -9.41 15.05
CA GLY A 41 -16.60 -9.25 14.20
C GLY A 41 -17.60 -10.34 14.53
N ARG A 42 -18.84 -9.94 14.82
CA ARG A 42 -19.95 -10.89 14.84
C ARG A 42 -19.91 -11.70 13.53
N PRO A 43 -20.12 -13.02 13.58
CA PRO A 43 -20.41 -13.80 12.38
C PRO A 43 -21.48 -13.06 11.56
N GLY A 44 -21.16 -12.72 10.31
CA GLY A 44 -22.04 -11.92 9.43
C GLY A 44 -21.65 -10.43 9.21
N SER A 45 -20.54 -9.94 9.80
CA SER A 45 -20.03 -8.58 9.51
C SER A 45 -19.61 -8.38 8.03
N GLU A 46 -19.65 -7.15 7.52
CA GLU A 46 -19.30 -6.83 6.13
C GLU A 46 -17.89 -7.31 5.74
N SER A 47 -16.92 -7.11 6.62
CA SER A 47 -15.55 -7.62 6.42
C SER A 47 -15.45 -9.15 6.37
N HIS A 48 -16.35 -9.86 7.06
CA HIS A 48 -16.37 -11.32 6.96
C HIS A 48 -16.90 -11.74 5.58
N LYS A 49 -17.94 -11.08 5.08
CA LYS A 49 -18.46 -11.33 3.72
C LYS A 49 -17.40 -11.03 2.67
N GLU A 50 -16.74 -9.89 2.76
CA GLU A 50 -15.67 -9.52 1.83
C GLU A 50 -14.52 -10.52 1.83
N VAL A 51 -13.98 -10.86 3.01
CA VAL A 51 -12.85 -11.80 3.10
C VAL A 51 -13.22 -13.21 2.65
N SER A 52 -14.47 -13.65 2.84
CA SER A 52 -14.93 -14.96 2.37
C SER A 52 -14.90 -15.13 0.84
N ARG A 53 -14.83 -14.03 0.08
CA ARG A 53 -14.65 -14.06 -1.39
C ARG A 53 -13.27 -14.60 -1.78
N LEU A 54 -12.28 -14.49 -0.90
CA LEU A 54 -10.98 -15.11 -1.03
C LEU A 54 -11.06 -16.56 -0.53
N ASN A 55 -11.71 -17.42 -1.32
CA ASN A 55 -11.81 -18.85 -1.05
C ASN A 55 -10.44 -19.54 -1.21
N LEU A 56 -10.35 -20.82 -0.85
CA LEU A 56 -9.10 -21.58 -0.87
C LEU A 56 -8.39 -21.51 -2.24
N GLU A 57 -9.12 -21.75 -3.33
CA GLU A 57 -8.60 -21.71 -4.70
C GLU A 57 -7.95 -20.35 -5.04
N ARG A 58 -8.62 -19.23 -4.74
CA ARG A 58 -8.04 -17.90 -4.98
C ARG A 58 -6.82 -17.66 -4.12
N ARG A 59 -6.80 -18.11 -2.86
CA ARG A 59 -5.65 -17.97 -1.96
C ARG A 59 -4.43 -18.73 -2.46
N GLU A 60 -4.63 -19.94 -2.98
CA GLU A 60 -3.59 -20.75 -3.61
C GLU A 60 -3.01 -20.03 -4.83
N LEU A 61 -3.86 -19.57 -5.76
CA LEU A 61 -3.44 -18.82 -6.94
C LEU A 61 -2.65 -17.56 -6.59
N ILE A 62 -3.11 -16.79 -5.59
CA ILE A 62 -2.42 -15.59 -5.09
C ILE A 62 -1.05 -15.97 -4.52
N THR A 63 -1.00 -16.99 -3.67
CA THR A 63 0.24 -17.43 -3.01
C THR A 63 1.27 -17.89 -4.03
N GLU A 64 0.89 -18.78 -4.95
CA GLU A 64 1.80 -19.34 -5.95
C GLU A 64 2.34 -18.27 -6.92
N SER A 65 1.46 -17.38 -7.39
CA SER A 65 1.86 -16.31 -8.30
C SER A 65 2.70 -15.24 -7.60
N TYR A 66 2.43 -14.95 -6.33
CA TYR A 66 3.24 -14.02 -5.53
C TYR A 66 4.67 -14.52 -5.33
N GLU A 67 4.91 -15.83 -5.22
CA GLU A 67 6.27 -16.36 -5.08
C GLU A 67 7.17 -15.98 -6.26
N GLN A 68 6.63 -15.80 -7.47
CA GLN A 68 7.41 -15.26 -8.60
C GLN A 68 7.74 -13.78 -8.41
N MET A 69 6.78 -12.98 -7.94
CA MET A 69 7.00 -11.57 -7.64
C MET A 69 8.03 -11.38 -6.51
N LYS A 70 7.97 -12.24 -5.49
CA LYS A 70 8.85 -12.22 -4.32
C LYS A 70 10.31 -12.41 -4.67
N LYS A 71 10.65 -13.14 -5.75
CA LYS A 71 12.05 -13.32 -6.21
C LYS A 71 12.78 -12.01 -6.52
N GLY A 72 12.06 -10.99 -7.00
CA GLY A 72 12.61 -9.65 -7.22
C GLY A 72 12.36 -8.67 -6.07
N SER A 73 11.61 -9.10 -5.03
CA SER A 73 11.27 -8.33 -3.84
C SER A 73 10.85 -6.89 -4.17
N VAL A 74 11.55 -5.92 -3.57
CA VAL A 74 11.33 -4.48 -3.70
C VAL A 74 11.43 -4.00 -5.15
N LYS A 75 12.29 -4.61 -5.99
CA LYS A 75 12.46 -4.20 -7.40
C LYS A 75 11.17 -4.39 -8.18
N ASN A 76 10.47 -5.50 -7.96
CA ASN A 76 9.22 -5.79 -8.66
C ASN A 76 8.09 -4.87 -8.16
N CYS A 77 8.00 -4.61 -6.85
CA CYS A 77 7.06 -3.63 -6.31
C CYS A 77 7.33 -2.22 -6.82
N LEU A 78 8.60 -1.83 -6.95
CA LEU A 78 8.98 -0.54 -7.53
C LEU A 78 8.50 -0.44 -8.99
N ALA A 79 8.64 -1.51 -9.77
CA ALA A 79 8.14 -1.55 -11.15
C ALA A 79 6.62 -1.31 -11.24
N VAL A 80 5.84 -1.83 -10.29
CA VAL A 80 4.38 -1.56 -10.22
C VAL A 80 4.12 -0.07 -10.07
N PHE A 81 4.77 0.60 -9.11
CA PHE A 81 4.57 2.03 -8.88
C PHE A 81 5.07 2.90 -10.04
N VAL A 82 6.21 2.54 -10.66
CA VAL A 82 6.74 3.26 -11.84
C VAL A 82 5.71 3.24 -12.96
N ARG A 83 5.12 2.08 -13.24
CA ARG A 83 4.07 1.95 -14.25
C ARG A 83 2.80 2.73 -13.86
N MET A 84 2.37 2.62 -12.60
CA MET A 84 1.18 3.33 -12.11
C MET A 84 1.33 4.86 -12.22
N PHE A 85 2.50 5.41 -11.88
CA PHE A 85 2.74 6.85 -12.00
C PHE A 85 2.99 7.31 -13.43
N ALA A 86 3.40 6.42 -14.35
CA ALA A 86 3.44 6.75 -15.77
C ALA A 86 2.02 6.95 -16.33
N GLU A 87 1.08 6.07 -15.97
CA GLU A 87 -0.32 6.17 -16.40
C GLU A 87 -1.13 7.22 -15.61
N ASN A 88 -0.78 7.44 -14.34
CA ASN A 88 -1.48 8.37 -13.45
C ASN A 88 -0.49 9.29 -12.71
N PRO A 89 0.21 10.23 -13.39
CA PRO A 89 1.22 11.07 -12.75
C PRO A 89 0.69 11.89 -11.56
N HIS A 90 -0.56 12.33 -11.67
CA HIS A 90 -1.24 13.11 -10.63
C HIS A 90 -1.42 12.35 -9.30
N TYR A 91 -1.36 11.01 -9.29
CA TYR A 91 -1.44 10.21 -8.06
C TYR A 91 -0.27 10.45 -7.12
N LYS A 92 0.88 10.96 -7.61
CA LYS A 92 1.99 11.29 -6.72
C LYS A 92 1.57 12.29 -5.62
N ASN A 93 0.58 13.13 -5.91
CA ASN A 93 0.11 14.17 -4.99
C ASN A 93 -0.64 13.63 -3.77
N ILE A 94 -1.07 12.36 -3.80
CA ILE A 94 -1.67 11.66 -2.66
C ILE A 94 -0.68 11.67 -1.48
N TRP A 95 0.60 11.47 -1.75
CA TRP A 95 1.65 11.34 -0.75
C TRP A 95 2.48 12.62 -0.64
N PRO A 96 2.48 13.32 0.51
CA PRO A 96 3.21 14.58 0.68
C PRO A 96 4.69 14.50 0.28
N GLN A 97 5.36 13.39 0.58
CA GLN A 97 6.78 13.18 0.30
C GLN A 97 7.12 13.06 -1.20
N PHE A 98 6.14 12.88 -2.08
CA PHE A 98 6.37 12.84 -3.54
C PHE A 98 6.09 14.18 -4.22
N ARG A 99 5.35 15.10 -3.59
CA ARG A 99 4.86 16.34 -4.22
C ARG A 99 5.98 17.24 -4.73
N GLY A 100 7.08 17.33 -3.98
CA GLY A 100 8.25 18.13 -4.34
C GLY A 100 9.18 17.48 -5.35
N ILE A 101 8.94 16.22 -5.74
CA ILE A 101 9.82 15.48 -6.64
C ILE A 101 9.30 15.63 -8.07
N PRO A 102 10.14 16.09 -9.03
CA PRO A 102 9.77 16.08 -10.45
C PRO A 102 9.41 14.69 -10.95
N ASP A 103 8.43 14.58 -11.85
CA ASP A 103 7.94 13.27 -12.34
C ASP A 103 9.07 12.45 -12.97
N SER A 104 9.94 13.10 -13.74
CA SER A 104 11.14 12.49 -14.34
C SER A 104 12.13 11.94 -13.32
N SER A 105 12.09 12.41 -12.07
CA SER A 105 13.02 12.05 -11.00
C SER A 105 12.38 11.13 -9.95
N LEU A 106 11.04 11.04 -9.92
CA LEU A 106 10.29 10.24 -8.95
C LEU A 106 10.66 8.76 -9.03
N ILE A 107 10.82 8.24 -10.26
CA ILE A 107 11.12 6.83 -10.53
C ILE A 107 12.45 6.36 -9.91
N SER A 108 13.42 7.27 -9.75
CA SER A 108 14.73 6.99 -9.18
C SER A 108 14.88 7.42 -7.72
N SER A 109 13.86 8.08 -7.18
CA SER A 109 13.89 8.66 -5.83
C SER A 109 13.93 7.59 -4.74
N ASP A 110 14.62 7.88 -3.64
CA ASP A 110 14.66 6.98 -2.49
C ASP A 110 13.32 6.94 -1.76
N GLN A 111 12.52 8.01 -1.85
CA GLN A 111 11.16 8.07 -1.35
C GLN A 111 10.29 6.99 -2.02
N LEU A 112 10.37 6.85 -3.34
CA LEU A 112 9.61 5.83 -4.06
C LEU A 112 10.12 4.42 -3.75
N LYS A 113 11.45 4.21 -3.71
CA LYS A 113 12.03 2.91 -3.31
C LYS A 113 11.59 2.49 -1.90
N ASN A 114 11.57 3.42 -0.96
CA ASN A 114 11.14 3.15 0.40
C ASN A 114 9.64 2.86 0.47
N HIS A 115 8.81 3.55 -0.32
CA HIS A 115 7.40 3.21 -0.42
C HIS A 115 7.17 1.80 -1.00
N ALA A 116 7.95 1.40 -2.02
CA ALA A 116 7.91 0.05 -2.57
C ALA A 116 8.29 -1.03 -1.54
N LYS A 117 9.25 -0.76 -0.64
CA LYS A 117 9.59 -1.68 0.48
C LYS A 117 8.41 -1.90 1.42
N VAL A 118 7.72 -0.82 1.77
CA VAL A 118 6.58 -0.84 2.68
C VAL A 118 5.41 -1.57 2.05
N TYR A 119 5.13 -1.29 0.78
CA TYR A 119 4.13 -2.00 0.00
C TYR A 119 4.45 -3.51 -0.08
N PHE A 120 5.70 -3.86 -0.38
CA PHE A 120 6.14 -5.26 -0.41
C PHE A 120 5.92 -5.97 0.93
N GLY A 121 6.33 -5.35 2.04
CA GLY A 121 6.13 -5.91 3.38
C GLY A 121 4.64 -6.06 3.72
N GLY A 122 3.81 -5.06 3.39
CA GLY A 122 2.37 -5.12 3.61
C GLY A 122 1.70 -6.24 2.80
N LEU A 123 2.09 -6.40 1.54
CA LEU A 123 1.59 -7.50 0.69
C LEU A 123 2.03 -8.86 1.22
N ASN A 124 3.28 -9.00 1.66
CA ASN A 124 3.80 -10.22 2.27
C ASN A 124 2.98 -10.60 3.52
N ASN A 125 2.73 -9.64 4.41
CA ASN A 125 1.96 -9.86 5.63
C ASN A 125 0.51 -10.29 5.36
N ILE A 126 -0.12 -9.74 4.32
CA ILE A 126 -1.46 -10.15 3.87
C ILE A 126 -1.45 -11.62 3.45
N ILE A 127 -0.46 -12.03 2.66
CA ILE A 127 -0.36 -13.39 2.13
C ILE A 127 0.03 -14.39 3.24
N GLU A 128 0.92 -14.01 4.15
CA GLU A 128 1.27 -14.86 5.30
C GLU A 128 0.06 -15.08 6.22
N SER A 129 -0.67 -14.03 6.57
CA SER A 129 -1.87 -14.15 7.40
C SER A 129 -3.01 -14.93 6.71
N MET A 130 -3.13 -14.80 5.39
CA MET A 130 -4.05 -15.60 4.57
C MET A 130 -3.76 -17.11 4.68
N ASN A 131 -2.49 -17.49 4.79
CA ASN A 131 -2.01 -18.88 4.82
C ASN A 131 -1.86 -19.46 6.23
N ALA A 132 -1.94 -18.63 7.28
CA ALA A 132 -1.78 -19.06 8.67
C ALA A 132 -2.96 -19.90 9.21
N GLY A 133 -4.10 -19.93 8.51
CA GLY A 133 -5.29 -20.67 8.92
C GLY A 133 -6.17 -19.96 9.95
N ASP A 134 -5.80 -18.75 10.40
CA ASP A 134 -6.61 -17.90 11.28
C ASP A 134 -7.32 -16.80 10.47
N GLU A 135 -8.59 -17.03 10.14
CA GLU A 135 -9.45 -16.05 9.45
C GLU A 135 -9.60 -14.73 10.22
N THR A 136 -9.48 -14.74 11.54
CA THR A 136 -9.54 -13.53 12.36
C THR A 136 -8.27 -12.71 12.23
N GLU A 137 -7.12 -13.35 12.25
CA GLU A 137 -5.85 -12.69 11.97
C GLU A 137 -5.85 -12.09 10.56
N PHE A 138 -6.26 -12.86 9.55
CA PHE A 138 -6.30 -12.40 8.17
C PHE A 138 -7.20 -11.16 7.99
N ARG A 139 -8.43 -11.20 8.53
CA ARG A 139 -9.33 -10.03 8.52
C ARG A 139 -8.71 -8.82 9.21
N ASN A 140 -8.05 -9.04 10.35
CA ASN A 140 -7.42 -7.96 11.10
C ASN A 140 -6.26 -7.34 10.32
N MET A 141 -5.48 -8.14 9.59
CA MET A 141 -4.42 -7.67 8.70
C MET A 141 -4.97 -6.76 7.59
N ILE A 142 -6.01 -7.20 6.86
CA ILE A 142 -6.61 -6.38 5.79
C ILE A 142 -7.18 -5.08 6.35
N ARG A 143 -7.84 -5.10 7.51
CA ARG A 143 -8.37 -3.89 8.16
C ARG A 143 -7.25 -2.91 8.58
N ARG A 144 -6.14 -3.40 9.14
CA ARG A 144 -5.00 -2.55 9.51
C ARG A 144 -4.43 -1.84 8.29
N MET A 145 -4.28 -2.57 7.18
CA MET A 145 -3.82 -2.00 5.92
C MET A 145 -4.85 -1.02 5.34
N ALA A 146 -6.14 -1.33 5.40
CA ALA A 146 -7.16 -0.40 4.91
C ALA A 146 -7.15 0.94 5.68
N ARG A 147 -6.98 0.88 7.01
CA ARG A 147 -6.82 2.08 7.85
C ARG A 147 -5.58 2.90 7.51
N SER A 148 -4.46 2.25 7.18
CA SER A 148 -3.23 2.98 6.81
C SER A 148 -3.40 3.76 5.50
N HIS A 149 -4.21 3.24 4.57
CA HIS A 149 -4.52 3.88 3.30
C HIS A 149 -5.55 5.02 3.45
N ALA A 150 -6.52 4.87 4.37
CA ALA A 150 -7.49 5.93 4.68
C ALA A 150 -6.83 7.23 5.17
N LYS A 151 -5.70 7.15 5.89
CA LYS A 151 -4.91 8.31 6.35
C LYS A 151 -4.44 9.22 5.21
N PHE A 152 -4.22 8.65 4.04
CA PHE A 152 -3.77 9.37 2.84
C PHE A 152 -4.92 9.64 1.86
N ALA A 153 -6.17 9.47 2.30
CA ALA A 153 -7.38 9.58 1.46
C ALA A 153 -7.30 8.70 0.20
N VAL A 154 -6.63 7.55 0.28
CA VAL A 154 -6.63 6.56 -0.80
C VAL A 154 -8.02 5.95 -0.90
N ARG A 155 -8.60 6.01 -2.10
CA ARG A 155 -9.93 5.47 -2.40
C ARG A 155 -9.80 4.17 -3.15
N LYS A 156 -10.88 3.40 -3.20
CA LYS A 156 -10.99 2.18 -4.01
C LYS A 156 -10.56 2.39 -5.46
N SER A 157 -10.89 3.53 -6.06
CA SER A 157 -10.48 3.87 -7.43
C SER A 157 -8.95 3.90 -7.61
N HIS A 158 -8.19 4.36 -6.60
CA HIS A 158 -6.73 4.37 -6.65
C HIS A 158 -6.16 2.95 -6.54
N ILE A 159 -6.74 2.10 -5.69
CA ILE A 159 -6.36 0.68 -5.58
C ILE A 159 -6.62 -0.04 -6.90
N ASN A 160 -7.79 0.16 -7.49
CA ASN A 160 -8.17 -0.46 -8.76
C ASN A 160 -7.26 -0.01 -9.92
N ALA A 161 -6.76 1.23 -9.89
CA ALA A 161 -5.82 1.73 -10.90
C ALA A 161 -4.41 1.12 -10.79
N MET A 162 -4.02 0.59 -9.62
CA MET A 162 -2.74 -0.12 -9.45
C MET A 162 -2.77 -1.52 -10.07
N LEU A 163 -3.96 -2.13 -10.13
CA LEU A 163 -4.13 -3.54 -10.42
C LEU A 163 -3.72 -3.96 -11.85
N PRO A 164 -4.06 -3.23 -12.93
CA PRO A 164 -3.52 -3.54 -14.26
C PRO A 164 -1.98 -3.55 -14.28
N GLU A 165 -1.35 -2.62 -13.58
CA GLU A 165 0.11 -2.53 -13.51
C GLU A 165 0.73 -3.65 -12.67
N PHE A 166 0.03 -4.07 -11.61
CA PHE A 166 0.41 -5.23 -10.82
C PHE A 166 0.39 -6.51 -11.66
N ILE A 167 -0.69 -6.76 -12.41
CA ILE A 167 -0.80 -7.91 -13.32
C ILE A 167 0.28 -7.87 -14.41
N ALA A 168 0.57 -6.69 -14.97
CA ALA A 168 1.63 -6.53 -15.96
C ALA A 168 3.01 -6.92 -15.38
N VAL A 169 3.29 -6.55 -14.12
CA VAL A 169 4.53 -6.94 -13.43
C VAL A 169 4.55 -8.43 -13.12
N LEU A 170 3.45 -9.06 -12.68
CA LEU A 170 3.39 -10.51 -12.50
C LEU A 170 3.75 -11.26 -13.79
N LYS A 171 3.26 -10.80 -14.93
CA LYS A 171 3.61 -11.37 -16.25
C LYS A 171 5.11 -11.29 -16.52
N VAL A 172 5.73 -10.15 -16.24
CA VAL A 172 7.19 -9.96 -16.38
C VAL A 172 7.97 -10.85 -15.40
N CYS A 173 7.41 -11.15 -14.24
CA CYS A 173 8.00 -12.09 -13.27
C CYS A 173 7.87 -13.57 -13.69
N GLY A 174 7.25 -13.86 -14.84
CA GLY A 174 7.09 -15.22 -15.37
C GLY A 174 5.81 -15.93 -14.92
N VAL A 175 4.85 -15.22 -14.33
CA VAL A 175 3.54 -15.80 -14.01
C VAL A 175 2.72 -15.93 -15.30
N PRO A 176 2.18 -17.12 -15.62
CA PRO A 176 1.23 -17.27 -16.71
C PRO A 176 -0.09 -16.61 -16.32
N ILE A 177 -0.39 -15.43 -16.86
CA ILE A 177 -1.60 -14.70 -16.48
C ILE A 177 -2.84 -15.34 -17.14
N THR A 178 -3.44 -16.29 -16.45
CA THR A 178 -4.75 -16.86 -16.79
C THR A 178 -5.89 -15.99 -16.26
N GLU A 179 -7.13 -16.27 -16.66
CA GLU A 179 -8.30 -15.53 -16.17
C GLU A 179 -8.55 -15.79 -14.67
N GLU A 180 -8.22 -16.98 -14.16
CA GLU A 180 -8.35 -17.34 -12.75
C GLU A 180 -7.34 -16.57 -11.88
N ILE A 181 -6.09 -16.44 -12.35
CA ILE A 181 -5.08 -15.63 -11.65
C ILE A 181 -5.49 -14.16 -11.63
N LYS A 182 -5.99 -13.62 -12.75
CA LYS A 182 -6.54 -12.26 -12.77
C LYS A 182 -7.68 -12.15 -11.78
N ASP A 183 -8.69 -13.02 -11.84
CA ASP A 183 -9.84 -12.98 -10.94
C ASP A 183 -9.43 -13.03 -9.46
N ALA A 184 -8.47 -13.87 -9.09
CA ALA A 184 -7.98 -13.99 -7.73
C ALA A 184 -7.35 -12.66 -7.23
N TRP A 185 -6.44 -12.08 -8.01
CA TRP A 185 -5.81 -10.80 -7.67
C TRP A 185 -6.80 -9.63 -7.69
N TYR A 186 -7.71 -9.61 -8.66
CA TYR A 186 -8.78 -8.62 -8.73
C TYR A 186 -9.68 -8.69 -7.52
N THR A 187 -10.03 -9.91 -7.08
CA THR A 187 -10.83 -10.12 -5.87
C THR A 187 -10.08 -9.62 -4.64
N LEU A 188 -8.78 -9.90 -4.49
CA LEU A 188 -8.00 -9.41 -3.34
C LEU A 188 -7.99 -7.88 -3.28
N PHE A 189 -7.67 -7.20 -4.39
CA PHE A 189 -7.63 -5.73 -4.44
C PHE A 189 -9.02 -5.11 -4.26
N ASP A 190 -10.07 -5.75 -4.77
CA ASP A 190 -11.45 -5.31 -4.59
C ASP A 190 -11.90 -5.43 -3.13
N VAL A 191 -11.59 -6.54 -2.46
CA VAL A 191 -11.82 -6.76 -1.01
C VAL A 191 -11.11 -5.69 -0.20
N ILE A 192 -9.82 -5.45 -0.48
CA ILE A 192 -9.04 -4.38 0.14
C ILE A 192 -9.75 -3.03 -0.06
N GLY A 193 -10.14 -2.73 -1.30
CA GLY A 193 -10.80 -1.50 -1.70
C GLY A 193 -12.15 -1.28 -1.04
N ASN A 194 -12.97 -2.32 -0.87
CA ASN A 194 -14.26 -2.26 -0.18
C ASN A 194 -14.09 -1.99 1.32
N LEU A 195 -13.01 -2.51 1.89
CA LEU A 195 -12.66 -2.31 3.29
C LEU A 195 -11.93 -0.99 3.57
N LEU A 196 -11.62 -0.17 2.54
CA LEU A 196 -11.13 1.21 2.68
C LEU A 196 -12.16 2.20 3.24
N SER A 197 -13.32 1.73 3.71
CA SER A 197 -14.42 2.59 4.17
C SER A 197 -13.98 3.59 5.25
N PRO A 198 -14.55 4.82 5.20
CA PRO A 198 -14.11 5.93 6.03
C PRO A 198 -14.39 5.59 7.49
N ILE A 199 -13.39 5.76 8.35
CA ILE A 199 -13.66 5.90 9.78
C ILE A 199 -14.65 7.08 9.88
N PRO A 200 -15.87 6.89 10.40
CA PRO A 200 -16.71 8.03 10.70
C PRO A 200 -15.93 8.88 11.70
N VAL A 201 -15.66 10.13 11.31
CA VAL A 201 -15.10 11.11 12.24
C VAL A 201 -16.18 11.28 13.31
N ILE A 202 -15.97 10.62 14.45
CA ILE A 202 -16.72 10.83 15.70
C ILE A 202 -16.15 12.06 16.40
#